data_AF-A0A5C8C0S0-F1
#
_entry.id   AF-A0A5C8C0S0-F1
#
_cell.length_a   1.000
_cell.length_b   1.000
_cell.length_c   1.000
_cell.angle_alpha   90.00
_cell.angle_beta   90.00
_cell.angle_gamma   90.00
#
_symmetry.space_group_name_H-M   'P 1'
#
loop_
_entity.id
_entity.type
_entity.pdbx_description
1 polymer ?
#
loop_
_entity_poly.entity_id
_entity_poly.type
_entity_poly.pdbx_seq_one_letter_code
_entity_poly.pdbx_strand_id
1 'polypeptide(L)'
;MSVYEHVASQPDGLRRLAAGRLRYAALKALHAALEESGMTQTDVAAKLGIRKSAVNQVFRGDGNVRMNTFAEYLHELGFEAHIELVPLGTARSETRELAQQSRRKSTLADA
;
A
#
# COMPACT_ATOMS: atom_id res chain seq x y z
N MET A 1 -13.50 24.10 4.75
CA MET A 1 -12.40 23.32 5.35
C MET A 1 -12.58 21.87 4.96
N SER A 2 -11.60 21.28 4.28
CA SER A 2 -11.59 19.86 3.90
C SER A 2 -11.41 18.97 5.14
N VAL A 3 -11.90 17.73 5.08
CA VAL A 3 -11.63 16.69 6.10
C VAL A 3 -10.12 16.55 6.34
N TYR A 4 -9.32 16.67 5.27
CA TYR A 4 -7.87 16.65 5.38
C TYR A 4 -7.32 17.79 6.23
N GLU A 5 -7.75 19.03 5.95
CA GLU A 5 -7.31 20.23 6.67
C GLU A 5 -7.70 20.15 8.15
N HIS A 6 -8.92 19.68 8.42
CA HIS A 6 -9.41 19.49 9.78
C HIS A 6 -8.57 18.48 10.58
N VAL A 7 -8.21 17.34 9.97
CA VAL A 7 -7.36 16.34 10.65
C VAL A 7 -5.93 16.85 10.77
N ALA A 8 -5.40 17.53 9.75
CA ALA A 8 -4.05 18.07 9.75
C ALA A 8 -3.83 19.14 10.82
N SER A 9 -4.86 19.92 11.16
CA SER A 9 -4.80 20.95 12.20
C SER A 9 -4.88 20.40 13.64
N GLN A 10 -5.18 19.10 13.83
CA GLN A 10 -5.18 18.48 15.16
C GLN A 10 -3.76 18.18 15.65
N PRO A 11 -3.52 18.09 16.97
CA PRO A 11 -2.30 17.50 17.50
C PRO A 11 -2.03 16.12 16.89
N ASP A 12 -0.80 15.86 16.47
CA ASP A 12 -0.38 14.64 15.74
C ASP A 12 -1.13 14.36 14.42
N GLY A 13 -1.91 15.31 13.92
CA GLY A 13 -2.74 15.16 12.72
C GLY A 13 -1.96 14.72 11.49
N LEU A 14 -0.87 15.43 11.18
CA LEU A 14 0.01 15.13 10.05
C LEU A 14 0.66 13.75 10.15
N ARG A 15 1.09 13.34 11.36
CA ARG A 15 1.66 12.01 11.61
C ARG A 15 0.63 10.90 11.39
N ARG A 16 -0.60 11.07 11.91
CA ARG A 16 -1.71 10.13 11.71
C ARG A 16 -2.08 10.02 10.24
N LEU A 17 -2.12 11.15 9.53
CA LEU A 17 -2.39 11.20 8.09
C LEU A 17 -1.30 10.49 7.28
N ALA A 18 -0.01 10.73 7.58
CA ALA A 18 1.10 10.06 6.92
C ALA A 18 1.03 8.54 7.11
N ALA A 19 0.81 8.08 8.34
CA ALA A 19 0.68 6.65 8.63
C ALA A 19 -0.57 6.03 7.97
N GLY A 20 -1.70 6.75 7.95
CA GLY A 20 -2.91 6.31 7.27
C GLY A 20 -2.74 6.21 5.75
N ARG A 21 -2.05 7.18 5.13
CA ARG A 21 -1.74 7.17 3.69
C ARG A 21 -0.87 5.97 3.33
N LEU A 22 0.18 5.67 4.10
CA LEU A 22 1.04 4.52 3.86
C LEU A 22 0.27 3.20 3.95
N ARG A 23 -0.53 3.01 5.00
CA ARG A 23 -1.37 1.81 5.15
C ARG A 23 -2.36 1.64 4.00
N TYR A 24 -3.02 2.73 3.61
CA TYR A 24 -3.93 2.72 2.47
C TYR A 24 -3.22 2.37 1.16
N ALA A 25 -2.03 2.92 0.92
CA ALA A 25 -1.24 2.63 -0.27
C ALA A 25 -0.81 1.15 -0.33
N ALA A 26 -0.31 0.60 0.79
CA ALA A 26 0.06 -0.81 0.87
C ALA A 26 -1.14 -1.73 0.65
N LEU A 27 -2.28 -1.47 1.31
CA LEU A 27 -3.48 -2.29 1.14
C LEU A 27 -4.01 -2.20 -0.30
N LYS A 28 -4.02 -1.00 -0.88
CA LYS A 28 -4.41 -0.81 -2.29
C LYS A 28 -3.51 -1.61 -3.24
N ALA A 29 -2.20 -1.60 -3.01
CA ALA A 29 -1.25 -2.38 -3.81
C ALA A 29 -1.51 -3.89 -3.68
N LEU A 30 -1.83 -4.37 -2.49
CA LEU A 30 -2.16 -5.79 -2.27
C LEU A 30 -3.44 -6.21 -3.00
N HIS A 31 -4.49 -5.37 -2.98
CA HIS A 31 -5.73 -5.62 -3.73
C HIS A 31 -5.49 -5.62 -5.23
N ALA A 32 -4.70 -4.66 -5.75
CA ALA A 32 -4.33 -4.63 -7.16
C ALA A 32 -3.56 -5.89 -7.59
N ALA A 33 -2.57 -6.31 -6.80
CA ALA A 33 -1.82 -7.53 -7.06
C ALA A 33 -2.72 -8.78 -7.07
N LEU A 34 -3.69 -8.86 -6.15
CA LEU A 34 -4.65 -9.97 -6.14
C LEU A 34 -5.49 -9.98 -7.42
N GLU A 35 -6.03 -8.84 -7.82
CA GLU A 35 -6.82 -8.69 -9.04
C GLU A 35 -6.01 -9.06 -10.30
N GLU A 36 -4.80 -8.51 -10.45
CA GLU A 36 -3.92 -8.75 -11.60
C GLU A 36 -3.40 -10.20 -11.67
N SER A 37 -3.20 -10.85 -10.52
CA SER A 37 -2.78 -12.26 -10.46
C SER A 37 -3.86 -13.25 -10.92
N GLY A 38 -5.13 -12.83 -10.93
CA GLY A 38 -6.29 -13.71 -11.15
C GLY A 38 -6.56 -14.71 -10.01
N MET A 39 -5.83 -14.64 -8.90
CA MET A 39 -6.01 -15.52 -7.74
C MET A 39 -7.16 -15.07 -6.83
N THR A 40 -7.77 -16.02 -6.13
CA THR A 40 -8.67 -15.73 -5.01
C THR A 40 -7.91 -15.68 -3.68
N GLN A 41 -8.49 -15.09 -2.64
CA GLN A 41 -7.94 -15.19 -1.29
C GLN A 41 -7.82 -16.63 -0.77
N THR A 42 -8.62 -17.56 -1.30
CA THR A 42 -8.50 -18.99 -0.96
C THR A 42 -7.22 -19.57 -1.57
N ASP A 43 -6.89 -19.19 -2.80
CA ASP A 43 -5.67 -19.64 -3.48
C ASP A 43 -4.42 -19.10 -2.79
N VAL A 44 -4.45 -17.82 -2.39
CA VAL A 44 -3.38 -17.20 -1.60
C VAL A 44 -3.18 -17.94 -0.27
N ALA A 45 -4.26 -18.27 0.43
CA ALA A 45 -4.18 -19.03 1.68
C ALA A 45 -3.54 -20.41 1.46
N ALA A 46 -3.90 -21.10 0.38
CA ALA A 46 -3.35 -22.39 0.02
C ALA A 46 -1.85 -22.32 -0.32
N LYS A 47 -1.44 -21.34 -1.13
CA LYS A 47 -0.01 -21.13 -1.48
C LYS A 47 0.85 -20.83 -0.25
N LEU A 48 0.38 -19.93 0.62
CA LEU A 48 1.10 -19.54 1.83
C LEU A 48 1.02 -20.59 2.96
N GLY A 49 0.20 -21.63 2.83
CA GLY A 49 0.00 -22.63 3.88
C GLY A 49 -0.65 -22.06 5.15
N ILE A 50 -1.48 -21.02 5.04
CA ILE A 50 -2.13 -20.34 6.17
C ILE A 50 -3.66 -20.42 6.11
N ARG A 51 -4.32 -20.06 7.22
CA ARG A 51 -5.79 -20.04 7.28
C ARG A 51 -6.36 -18.88 6.46
N LYS A 52 -7.47 -19.12 5.75
CA LYS A 52 -8.22 -18.09 5.02
C LYS A 52 -8.64 -16.90 5.91
N SER A 53 -8.88 -17.12 7.20
CA SER A 53 -9.19 -16.03 8.14
C SER A 53 -8.02 -15.06 8.33
N ALA A 54 -6.78 -15.54 8.33
CA ALA A 54 -5.59 -14.69 8.39
C ALA A 54 -5.44 -13.85 7.12
N VAL A 55 -5.67 -14.44 5.95
CA VAL A 55 -5.73 -13.72 4.66
C VAL A 55 -6.81 -12.64 4.70
N ASN A 56 -8.01 -12.98 5.14
CA ASN A 56 -9.12 -12.03 5.20
C ASN A 56 -8.83 -10.85 6.16
N GLN A 57 -8.17 -11.09 7.30
CA GLN A 57 -7.73 -10.01 8.20
C GLN A 57 -6.77 -9.05 7.50
N VAL A 58 -5.76 -9.56 6.80
CA VAL A 58 -4.81 -8.76 6.02
C VAL A 58 -5.54 -7.90 4.98
N PHE A 59 -6.42 -8.49 4.17
CA PHE A 59 -7.14 -7.79 3.10
C PHE A 59 -8.20 -6.79 3.61
N ARG A 60 -8.66 -6.93 4.85
CA ARG A 60 -9.50 -5.92 5.53
C ARG A 60 -8.69 -4.77 6.11
N GLY A 61 -7.36 -4.87 6.12
CA GLY A 61 -6.49 -3.94 6.84
C GLY A 61 -6.68 -4.01 8.35
N ASP A 62 -7.14 -5.15 8.86
CA ASP A 62 -7.28 -5.39 10.28
C ASP A 62 -5.90 -5.67 10.90
N GLY A 63 -5.50 -4.84 11.86
CA GLY A 63 -4.19 -4.91 12.51
C GLY A 63 -3.04 -4.24 11.76
N ASN A 64 -1.81 -4.50 12.25
CA ASN A 64 -0.57 -3.95 11.69
C ASN A 64 0.17 -5.06 10.93
N VAL A 65 -0.08 -5.16 9.62
CA VAL A 65 0.59 -6.14 8.75
C VAL A 65 2.09 -5.86 8.76
N ARG A 66 2.89 -6.88 9.07
CA ARG A 66 4.35 -6.78 9.04
C ARG A 66 4.83 -6.69 7.60
N MET A 67 5.91 -5.94 7.36
CA MET A 67 6.49 -5.80 6.02
C MET A 67 6.86 -7.15 5.39
N ASN A 68 7.39 -8.10 6.18
CA ASN A 68 7.69 -9.45 5.69
C ASN A 68 6.43 -10.16 5.19
N THR A 69 5.32 -10.10 5.95
CA THR A 69 4.04 -10.69 5.53
C THR A 69 3.50 -10.02 4.27
N PHE A 70 3.63 -8.70 4.15
CA PHE A 70 3.24 -7.99 2.94
C PHE A 70 4.07 -8.43 1.73
N ALA A 71 5.38 -8.56 1.89
CA ALA A 71 6.29 -9.03 0.83
C ALA A 71 6.01 -10.48 0.42
N GLU A 72 5.78 -11.39 1.38
CA GLU A 72 5.41 -12.78 1.13
C GLU A 72 4.12 -12.88 0.29
N TYR A 73 3.09 -12.09 0.64
CA TYR A 73 1.85 -12.10 -0.13
C TYR A 73 2.06 -11.59 -1.56
N LEU A 74 2.80 -10.49 -1.73
CA LEU A 74 3.09 -9.96 -3.07
C LEU A 74 3.88 -10.98 -3.90
N HIS A 75 4.87 -11.64 -3.31
CA HIS A 75 5.65 -12.67 -3.99
C HIS A 75 4.78 -13.81 -4.51
N GLU A 76 3.87 -14.34 -3.68
CA GLU A 76 2.94 -15.41 -4.09
C GLU A 76 1.95 -14.97 -5.18
N LEU A 77 1.66 -13.68 -5.25
CA LEU A 77 0.84 -13.04 -6.27
C LEU A 77 1.64 -12.69 -7.54
N GLY A 78 2.97 -12.84 -7.53
CA GLY A 78 3.85 -12.55 -8.67
C GLY A 78 4.34 -11.10 -8.76
N PHE A 79 4.30 -10.36 -7.64
CA PHE A 79 4.65 -8.94 -7.59
C PHE A 79 5.68 -8.64 -6.49
N GLU A 80 6.30 -7.47 -6.60
CA GLU A 80 7.06 -6.84 -5.52
C GLU A 80 6.63 -5.37 -5.38
N ALA A 81 6.87 -4.77 -4.20
CA ALA A 81 6.53 -3.38 -3.95
C ALA A 81 7.77 -2.50 -3.87
N HIS A 82 7.77 -1.42 -4.65
CA HIS A 82 8.71 -0.33 -4.53
C HIS A 82 8.13 0.79 -3.66
N ILE A 83 8.93 1.36 -2.76
CA ILE A 83 8.53 2.45 -1.86
C ILE A 83 9.35 3.70 -2.18
N GLU A 84 8.65 4.81 -2.39
CA GLU A 84 9.26 6.13 -2.60
C GLU A 84 8.98 7.05 -1.41
N LEU A 85 9.95 7.91 -1.11
CA LEU A 85 9.82 8.93 -0.07
C LEU A 85 9.22 10.20 -0.65
N VAL A 86 8.38 10.86 0.15
CA VAL A 86 7.86 12.20 -0.14
C VAL A 86 8.06 13.10 1.07
N PRO A 87 8.26 14.42 0.87
CA PRO A 87 8.33 15.35 1.98
C PRO A 87 7.10 15.29 2.88
N LEU A 88 7.30 15.56 4.17
CA LEU A 88 6.19 15.64 5.11
C LEU A 88 5.31 16.86 4.79
N GLY A 89 3.99 16.69 4.92
CA GLY A 89 3.03 17.76 4.65
C GLY A 89 2.62 17.91 3.18
N THR A 90 3.28 17.21 2.24
CA THR A 90 2.91 17.21 0.82
C THR A 90 1.43 16.84 0.62
N ALA A 91 0.72 17.64 -0.18
CA ALA A 91 -0.69 17.40 -0.46
C ALA A 91 -0.88 16.06 -1.20
N ARG A 92 -2.06 15.45 -1.08
CA ARG A 92 -2.31 14.13 -1.71
C ARG A 92 -2.22 14.19 -3.24
N SER A 93 -2.64 15.31 -3.85
CA SER A 93 -2.51 15.57 -5.29
C SER A 93 -1.04 15.57 -5.71
N GLU A 94 -0.21 16.33 -5.01
CA GLU A 94 1.24 16.44 -5.25
C GLU A 94 1.95 15.10 -5.05
N THR A 95 1.57 14.30 -4.04
CA THR A 95 2.14 12.96 -3.82
C THR A 95 1.90 12.04 -5.03
N ARG A 96 0.72 12.14 -5.67
CA ARG A 96 0.39 11.34 -6.86
C ARG A 96 1.20 11.79 -8.08
N GLU A 97 1.38 13.08 -8.26
CA GLU A 97 2.16 13.64 -9.36
C GLU A 97 3.64 13.27 -9.23
N LEU A 98 4.23 13.38 -8.03
CA LEU A 98 5.59 12.95 -7.76
C LEU A 98 5.78 11.46 -8.06
N ALA A 99 4.87 10.60 -7.59
CA ALA A 99 4.92 9.17 -7.87
C ALA A 99 4.79 8.83 -9.37
N GLN A 100 4.05 9.62 -10.15
CA GLN A 100 3.95 9.43 -11.60
C GLN A 100 5.25 9.85 -12.31
N GLN A 101 5.88 10.93 -11.85
CA GLN A 101 7.15 11.42 -12.39
C GLN A 101 8.31 10.46 -12.09
N SER A 102 8.39 9.92 -10.87
CA SER A 102 9.39 8.92 -10.49
C SER A 102 9.30 7.67 -11.36
N ARG A 103 8.08 7.13 -11.57
CA ARG A 103 7.85 5.96 -12.44
C ARG A 103 8.35 6.21 -13.86
N ARG A 104 8.02 7.37 -14.46
CA ARG A 104 8.48 7.72 -15.81
C ARG A 104 10.01 7.79 -15.90
N LYS A 105 10.68 8.31 -14.87
CA LYS A 105 12.15 8.40 -14.85
C LYS A 105 12.81 7.04 -14.71
N SER A 106 12.24 6.12 -13.93
CA SER A 106 12.74 4.74 -13.83
C SER A 106 12.63 4.00 -15.17
N THR A 107 11.48 4.08 -15.85
CA THR A 107 11.28 3.42 -17.15
C THR A 107 12.21 3.94 -18.25
N LEU A 108 12.67 5.20 -18.14
CA LEU A 108 13.66 5.80 -19.05
C LEU A 108 15.12 5.48 -18.67
N ALA A 109 15.37 4.99 -17.45
CA ALA A 109 16.70 4.61 -16.99
C ALA A 109 17.04 3.13 -17.29
N ASP A 110 16.02 2.30 -17.46
CA ASP A 110 16.14 0.86 -17.76
C ASP A 110 16.05 0.53 -19.27
N ALA A 111 15.98 1.55 -20.14
CA ALA A 111 15.87 1.45 -21.61
C ALA A 111 17.15 1.96 -22.30
#